data_AF-A0A1E4FXJ7-F1
#
_entry.id   AF-A0A1E4FXJ7-F1
#
_cell.length_a   1.000
_cell.length_b   1.000
_cell.length_c   1.000
_cell.angle_alpha   90.00
_cell.angle_beta   90.00
_cell.angle_gamma   90.00
#
_symmetry.space_group_name_H-M   'P 1'
#
loop_
_entity.id
_entity.type
_entity.pdbx_description
1 polymer ?
#
loop_
_entity_poly.entity_id
_entity_poly.type
_entity_poly.pdbx_seq_one_letter_code
_entity_poly.pdbx_strand_id
1 'polypeptide(L)'
;MSDSSPFPHLLKLLDDPSEIVRVEVRKALLPMASEIAELLKIFPADSSQLSALESMLLPWRKAQLLSAWPAWKTLSQPQERLEAFHRILCDFQFRWRGVHLSEQLDGWAARLGEGPHSLESLPALLFAELSGDREDYYAPENSYLSRVLERGLGNPISLCSVLMLVGARLGLDYRGCSFPGHFLASFREGEGEVRLVDCFNGGRLLDANLTPELRGDLPQTTTRELAAKVAPVEEIAARVLRNLEATYVRSENRAYACLFYFLLKDLVARGSGLGQSLPVREPLFTPGQVVRHRKKAYRGVVIDYDLYSEDEELPHLPLYRILVHGSPQVASADESQLELDDGGLVAHQLVGLFFSRFEDGVYVRNSRRWEGAT
;
A
#
# COMPACT_ATOMS: atom_id res chain seq x y z
N MET A 1 -30.14 -15.59 -16.35
CA MET A 1 -28.98 -16.42 -16.74
C MET A 1 -28.65 -17.38 -15.58
N SER A 2 -29.56 -18.28 -15.21
CA SER A 2 -29.53 -18.95 -13.90
C SER A 2 -29.46 -20.49 -13.93
N ASP A 3 -28.94 -21.13 -14.99
CA ASP A 3 -28.87 -22.60 -15.01
C ASP A 3 -27.54 -23.23 -15.51
N SER A 4 -26.45 -22.48 -15.66
CA SER A 4 -25.18 -23.09 -16.09
C SER A 4 -23.89 -22.40 -15.63
N SER A 5 -23.92 -21.59 -14.57
CA SER A 5 -22.65 -21.08 -14.03
C SER A 5 -21.83 -22.23 -13.44
N PRO A 6 -20.57 -22.43 -13.85
CA PRO A 6 -19.72 -23.45 -13.25
C PRO A 6 -19.25 -23.07 -11.84
N PHE A 7 -19.46 -21.82 -11.41
CA PHE A 7 -18.96 -21.26 -10.15
C PHE A 7 -19.24 -22.10 -8.90
N PRO A 8 -20.47 -22.57 -8.60
CA PRO A 8 -20.72 -23.40 -7.42
C PRO A 8 -19.98 -24.75 -7.44
N HIS A 9 -19.64 -25.28 -8.63
CA HIS A 9 -18.80 -26.46 -8.75
C HIS A 9 -17.33 -26.12 -8.52
N LEU A 10 -16.87 -25.00 -9.06
CA LEU A 10 -15.51 -24.50 -8.83
C LEU A 10 -15.25 -24.24 -7.34
N LEU A 11 -16.22 -23.68 -6.61
CA LEU A 11 -16.12 -23.46 -5.16
C LEU A 11 -15.84 -24.75 -4.38
N LYS A 12 -16.41 -25.88 -4.80
CA LYS A 12 -16.19 -27.19 -4.15
C LYS A 12 -14.80 -27.76 -4.43
N LEU A 13 -14.12 -27.28 -5.47
CA LEU A 13 -12.82 -27.78 -5.93
C LEU A 13 -11.65 -26.85 -5.54
N LEU A 14 -11.93 -25.74 -4.84
CA LEU A 14 -10.89 -24.78 -4.43
C LEU A 14 -9.81 -25.42 -3.57
N ASP A 15 -10.22 -26.30 -2.65
CA ASP A 15 -9.37 -26.98 -1.68
C ASP A 15 -9.02 -28.42 -2.11
N ASP A 16 -9.19 -28.75 -3.40
CA ASP A 16 -8.87 -30.08 -3.92
C ASP A 16 -7.38 -30.41 -3.66
N PRO A 17 -7.03 -31.61 -3.15
CA PRO A 17 -5.64 -31.97 -2.84
C PRO A 17 -4.75 -32.02 -4.09
N SER A 18 -5.33 -32.25 -5.28
CA SER A 18 -4.60 -32.29 -6.55
C SER A 18 -4.23 -30.89 -7.03
N GLU A 19 -2.93 -30.65 -7.17
CA GLU A 19 -2.43 -29.39 -7.75
C GLU A 19 -2.92 -29.15 -9.17
N ILE A 20 -3.05 -30.22 -9.97
CA ILE A 20 -3.58 -30.15 -11.33
C ILE A 20 -5.02 -29.62 -11.31
N VAL A 21 -5.85 -30.11 -10.39
CA VAL A 21 -7.23 -29.64 -10.25
C VAL A 21 -7.25 -28.16 -9.86
N ARG A 22 -6.45 -27.75 -8.86
CA ARG A 22 -6.38 -26.35 -8.45
C ARG A 22 -5.90 -25.41 -9.58
N VAL A 23 -5.00 -25.88 -10.44
CA VAL A 23 -4.56 -25.13 -11.63
C VAL A 23 -5.70 -24.96 -12.63
N GLU A 24 -6.46 -26.00 -12.93
CA GLU A 24 -7.61 -25.93 -13.84
C GLU A 24 -8.76 -25.09 -13.26
N VAL A 25 -9.01 -25.18 -11.95
CA VAL A 25 -9.98 -24.33 -11.24
C VAL A 25 -9.58 -22.85 -11.38
N ARG A 26 -8.29 -22.52 -11.16
CA ARG A 26 -7.81 -21.15 -11.36
C ARG A 26 -8.02 -20.68 -12.80
N LYS A 27 -7.69 -21.50 -13.80
CA LYS A 27 -7.91 -21.15 -15.22
C LYS A 27 -9.39 -20.90 -15.53
N ALA A 28 -10.30 -21.65 -14.92
CA ALA A 28 -11.73 -21.47 -15.08
C ALA A 28 -12.28 -20.25 -14.33
N LEU A 29 -11.69 -19.87 -13.19
CA LEU A 29 -12.10 -18.70 -12.41
C LEU A 29 -11.67 -17.36 -13.03
N LEU A 30 -10.48 -17.29 -13.65
CA LEU A 30 -9.93 -16.04 -14.17
C LEU A 30 -10.83 -15.30 -15.17
N PRO A 31 -11.47 -15.97 -16.17
CA PRO A 31 -12.38 -15.30 -17.09
C PRO A 31 -13.62 -14.68 -16.44
N MET A 32 -14.06 -15.20 -15.29
CA MET A 32 -15.23 -14.69 -14.56
C MET A 32 -14.85 -13.85 -13.33
N ALA A 33 -13.56 -13.50 -13.15
CA ALA A 33 -13.06 -12.85 -11.94
C ALA A 33 -13.77 -11.52 -11.62
N SER A 34 -14.18 -10.76 -12.64
CA SER A 34 -14.96 -9.52 -12.48
C SER A 34 -16.39 -9.73 -11.99
N GLU A 35 -16.94 -10.93 -12.16
CA GLU A 35 -18.32 -11.28 -11.81
C GLU A 35 -18.41 -12.03 -10.46
N ILE A 36 -17.26 -12.43 -9.89
CA ILE A 36 -17.21 -13.22 -8.65
C ILE A 36 -17.97 -12.54 -7.51
N ALA A 37 -17.92 -11.21 -7.39
CA ALA A 37 -18.66 -10.48 -6.37
C ALA A 37 -20.19 -10.74 -6.46
N GLU A 38 -20.76 -10.69 -7.66
CA GLU A 38 -22.20 -10.98 -7.86
C GLU A 38 -22.50 -12.48 -7.71
N LEU A 39 -21.59 -13.34 -8.17
CA LEU A 39 -21.73 -14.78 -8.01
C LEU A 39 -21.73 -15.20 -6.54
N LEU A 40 -20.93 -14.56 -5.68
CA LEU A 40 -20.91 -14.83 -4.24
C LEU A 40 -22.22 -14.42 -3.53
N LYS A 41 -22.98 -13.47 -4.07
CA LYS A 41 -24.32 -13.13 -3.55
C LYS A 41 -25.33 -14.26 -3.81
N ILE A 42 -25.15 -15.00 -4.91
CA ILE A 42 -26.01 -16.11 -5.32
C ILE A 42 -25.54 -17.43 -4.70
N PHE A 43 -24.22 -17.64 -4.65
CA PHE A 43 -23.55 -18.83 -4.15
C PHE A 43 -22.57 -18.43 -3.04
N PRO A 44 -23.04 -18.29 -1.79
CA PRO A 44 -22.20 -17.89 -0.67
C PRO A 44 -21.07 -18.91 -0.44
N ALA A 45 -19.86 -18.38 -0.22
CA ALA A 45 -18.68 -19.17 0.11
C ALA A 45 -18.39 -19.11 1.62
N ASP A 46 -17.87 -20.19 2.18
CA ASP A 46 -17.37 -20.20 3.56
C ASP A 46 -15.98 -19.53 3.68
N SER A 47 -15.48 -19.41 4.91
CA SER A 47 -14.19 -18.75 5.16
C SER A 47 -12.99 -19.45 4.50
N SER A 48 -13.01 -20.78 4.35
CA SER A 48 -11.94 -21.54 3.68
C SER A 48 -11.94 -21.21 2.18
N GLN A 49 -13.11 -21.32 1.57
CA GLN A 49 -13.32 -21.01 0.16
C GLN A 49 -12.96 -19.56 -0.18
N LEU A 50 -13.30 -18.61 0.70
CA LEU A 50 -12.93 -17.21 0.53
C LEU A 50 -11.41 -16.99 0.58
N SER A 51 -10.71 -17.68 1.49
CA SER A 51 -9.24 -17.65 1.56
C SER A 51 -8.60 -18.26 0.31
N ALA A 52 -9.16 -19.36 -0.20
CA ALA A 52 -8.67 -19.99 -1.42
C ALA A 52 -8.89 -19.10 -2.65
N LEU A 53 -10.07 -18.47 -2.78
CA LEU A 53 -10.35 -17.48 -3.83
C LEU A 53 -9.39 -16.29 -3.75
N GLU A 54 -9.13 -15.76 -2.56
CA GLU A 54 -8.21 -14.64 -2.35
C GLU A 54 -6.81 -14.97 -2.91
N SER A 55 -6.31 -16.18 -2.62
CA SER A 55 -5.04 -16.69 -3.14
C SER A 55 -5.06 -16.91 -4.65
N MET A 56 -6.09 -17.58 -5.18
CA MET A 56 -6.19 -17.89 -6.62
C MET A 56 -6.35 -16.64 -7.49
N LEU A 57 -7.05 -15.63 -7.00
CA LEU A 57 -7.30 -14.38 -7.71
C LEU A 57 -6.17 -13.37 -7.59
N LEU A 58 -5.18 -13.59 -6.72
CA LEU A 58 -4.09 -12.65 -6.49
C LEU A 58 -3.41 -12.15 -7.78
N PRO A 59 -3.06 -13.02 -8.76
CA PRO A 59 -2.45 -12.54 -10.02
C PRO A 59 -3.35 -11.57 -10.79
N TRP A 60 -4.65 -11.86 -10.86
CA TRP A 60 -5.62 -10.99 -11.53
C TRP A 60 -5.80 -9.68 -10.77
N ARG A 61 -5.94 -9.72 -9.44
CA ARG A 61 -6.07 -8.53 -8.59
C ARG A 61 -4.85 -7.62 -8.71
N LYS A 62 -3.64 -8.19 -8.73
CA LYS A 62 -2.40 -7.45 -9.00
C LYS A 62 -2.43 -6.78 -10.37
N ALA A 63 -2.81 -7.50 -11.43
CA ALA A 63 -2.90 -6.92 -12.77
C ALA A 63 -3.89 -5.75 -12.83
N GLN A 64 -5.04 -5.84 -12.16
CA GLN A 64 -5.99 -4.73 -12.06
C GLN A 64 -5.40 -3.53 -11.31
N LEU A 65 -4.73 -3.75 -10.18
CA LEU A 65 -4.07 -2.69 -9.42
C LEU A 65 -3.02 -1.98 -10.28
N LEU A 66 -2.14 -2.72 -10.96
CA LEU A 66 -1.05 -2.15 -11.75
C LEU A 66 -1.56 -1.34 -12.93
N SER A 67 -2.64 -1.82 -13.57
CA SER A 67 -3.33 -1.11 -14.65
C SER A 67 -3.96 0.20 -14.16
N ALA A 68 -4.59 0.19 -12.99
CA ALA A 68 -5.25 1.36 -12.41
C ALA A 68 -4.28 2.35 -11.73
N TRP A 69 -3.10 1.89 -11.33
CA TRP A 69 -2.14 2.63 -10.52
C TRP A 69 -1.80 4.05 -11.01
N PRO A 70 -1.54 4.33 -12.31
CA PRO A 70 -1.17 5.69 -12.73
C PRO A 70 -2.34 6.69 -12.68
N ALA A 71 -3.59 6.22 -12.68
CA ALA A 71 -4.77 7.06 -12.92
C ALA A 71 -5.00 8.13 -11.83
N TRP A 72 -4.69 7.83 -10.56
CA TRP A 72 -4.93 8.81 -9.49
C TRP A 72 -4.03 10.04 -9.59
N LYS A 73 -2.88 9.97 -10.29
CA LYS A 73 -1.99 11.13 -10.49
C LYS A 73 -2.47 12.07 -11.60
N THR A 74 -3.40 11.64 -12.46
CA THR A 74 -3.93 12.48 -13.55
C THR A 74 -5.08 13.38 -13.10
N LEU A 75 -5.62 13.16 -11.90
CA LEU A 75 -6.69 13.97 -11.33
C LEU A 75 -6.13 15.30 -10.80
N SER A 76 -6.90 16.38 -10.93
CA SER A 76 -6.45 17.74 -10.58
C SER A 76 -6.68 18.09 -9.11
N GLN A 77 -7.79 17.64 -8.53
CA GLN A 77 -8.18 17.98 -7.17
C GLN A 77 -7.51 17.06 -6.13
N PRO A 78 -6.84 17.59 -5.09
CA PRO A 78 -6.16 16.77 -4.09
C PRO A 78 -7.04 15.71 -3.43
N GLN A 79 -8.30 16.03 -3.12
CA GLN A 79 -9.25 15.11 -2.51
C GLN A 79 -9.63 13.95 -3.45
N GLU A 80 -9.83 14.22 -4.75
CA GLU A 80 -10.11 13.18 -5.74
C GLU A 80 -8.90 12.26 -5.94
N ARG A 81 -7.69 12.84 -5.95
CA ARG A 81 -6.43 12.09 -6.01
C ARG A 81 -6.26 11.16 -4.81
N LEU A 82 -6.52 11.67 -3.60
CA LEU A 82 -6.42 10.91 -2.35
C LEU A 82 -7.43 9.76 -2.32
N GLU A 83 -8.69 10.03 -2.70
CA GLU A 83 -9.71 8.99 -2.78
C GLU A 83 -9.36 7.93 -3.82
N ALA A 84 -8.96 8.35 -5.02
CA ALA A 84 -8.58 7.44 -6.10
C ALA A 84 -7.39 6.54 -5.70
N PHE A 85 -6.38 7.09 -5.01
CA PHE A 85 -5.27 6.32 -4.46
C PHE A 85 -5.77 5.25 -3.47
N HIS A 86 -6.56 5.62 -2.46
CA HIS A 86 -7.09 4.67 -1.48
C HIS A 86 -8.05 3.66 -2.11
N ARG A 87 -8.82 4.07 -3.12
CA ARG A 87 -9.72 3.21 -3.88
C ARG A 87 -8.94 2.14 -4.65
N ILE A 88 -7.80 2.46 -5.27
CA ILE A 88 -6.96 1.46 -5.95
C ILE A 88 -6.48 0.38 -4.96
N LEU A 89 -6.09 0.79 -3.74
CA LEU A 89 -5.65 -0.13 -2.69
C LEU A 89 -6.81 -1.00 -2.15
N CYS A 90 -7.98 -0.39 -1.92
CA CYS A 90 -9.16 -1.11 -1.45
C CYS A 90 -9.72 -2.03 -2.54
N ASP A 91 -9.67 -1.63 -3.81
CA ASP A 91 -10.11 -2.44 -4.93
C ASP A 91 -9.25 -3.70 -5.06
N PHE A 92 -7.93 -3.54 -4.94
CA PHE A 92 -6.99 -4.66 -4.92
C PHE A 92 -7.35 -5.71 -3.86
N GLN A 93 -7.74 -5.27 -2.66
CA GLN A 93 -8.05 -6.20 -1.58
C GLN A 93 -9.49 -6.73 -1.60
N PHE A 94 -10.47 -5.90 -1.93
CA PHE A 94 -11.86 -6.17 -1.57
C PHE A 94 -12.86 -6.03 -2.72
N ARG A 95 -12.50 -5.48 -3.88
CA ARG A 95 -13.48 -5.28 -4.98
C ARG A 95 -14.05 -6.58 -5.53
N TRP A 96 -13.25 -7.65 -5.53
CA TRP A 96 -13.74 -8.98 -5.90
C TRP A 96 -14.82 -9.53 -4.93
N ARG A 97 -15.00 -8.90 -3.78
CA ARG A 97 -16.07 -9.16 -2.78
C ARG A 97 -17.20 -8.12 -2.83
N GLY A 98 -17.18 -7.19 -3.80
CA GLY A 98 -18.20 -6.15 -3.97
C GLY A 98 -18.09 -4.98 -2.99
N VAL A 99 -16.93 -4.75 -2.38
CA VAL A 99 -16.70 -3.60 -1.49
C VAL A 99 -16.25 -2.40 -2.31
N HIS A 100 -16.94 -1.27 -2.16
CA HIS A 100 -16.69 -0.02 -2.88
C HIS A 100 -16.41 1.13 -1.91
N LEU A 101 -15.17 1.63 -1.88
CA LEU A 101 -14.75 2.68 -0.94
C LEU A 101 -15.60 3.96 -1.06
N SER A 102 -15.87 4.42 -2.28
CA SER A 102 -16.62 5.65 -2.50
C SER A 102 -18.04 5.56 -1.92
N GLU A 103 -18.73 4.43 -2.10
CA GLU A 103 -20.06 4.19 -1.52
C GLU A 103 -20.01 4.17 0.01
N GLN A 104 -18.96 3.59 0.61
CA GLN A 104 -18.78 3.62 2.07
C GLN A 104 -18.60 5.06 2.56
N LEU A 105 -17.75 5.86 1.90
CA LEU A 105 -17.52 7.26 2.27
C LEU A 105 -18.78 8.11 2.11
N ASP A 106 -19.55 7.89 1.04
CA ASP A 106 -20.84 8.54 0.80
C ASP A 106 -21.84 8.18 1.89
N GLY A 107 -21.92 6.89 2.27
CA GLY A 107 -22.76 6.41 3.36
C GLY A 107 -22.39 7.02 4.72
N TRP A 108 -21.10 7.15 5.02
CA TRP A 108 -20.63 7.82 6.24
C TRP A 108 -20.98 9.32 6.24
N ALA A 109 -20.78 10.03 5.13
CA ALA A 109 -21.17 11.43 5.02
C ALA A 109 -22.70 11.62 5.13
N ALA A 110 -23.50 10.77 4.49
CA ALA A 110 -24.95 10.81 4.54
C ALA A 110 -25.49 10.56 5.96
N ARG A 111 -24.91 9.61 6.71
CA ARG A 111 -25.26 9.35 8.11
C ARG A 111 -24.97 10.55 9.03
N LEU A 112 -23.92 11.32 8.71
CA LEU A 112 -23.55 12.50 9.48
C LEU A 112 -24.42 13.70 9.11
N GLY A 113 -24.82 13.85 7.84
CA GLY A 113 -25.46 15.03 7.23
C GLY A 113 -26.77 15.55 7.83
N GLU A 114 -27.29 14.96 8.91
CA GLU A 114 -28.39 15.51 9.69
C GLU A 114 -27.86 16.47 10.79
N GLY A 115 -27.44 17.69 10.41
CA GLY A 115 -27.09 18.75 11.37
C GLY A 115 -26.07 19.78 10.85
N PRO A 116 -25.90 20.93 11.54
CA PRO A 116 -24.85 21.88 11.18
C PRO A 116 -23.47 21.30 11.54
N HIS A 117 -22.68 20.94 10.53
CA HIS A 117 -21.28 20.56 10.70
C HIS A 117 -20.37 21.78 10.53
N SER A 118 -19.40 21.91 11.42
CA SER A 118 -18.28 22.84 11.27
C SER A 118 -16.96 22.08 11.24
N LEU A 119 -15.89 22.79 10.90
CA LEU A 119 -14.54 22.24 10.98
C LEU A 119 -14.14 21.85 12.42
N GLU A 120 -14.78 22.44 13.43
CA GLU A 120 -14.55 22.08 14.83
C GLU A 120 -15.45 20.93 15.32
N SER A 121 -16.68 20.80 14.82
CA SER A 121 -17.64 19.81 15.35
C SER A 121 -17.53 18.43 14.71
N LEU A 122 -17.17 18.34 13.42
CA LEU A 122 -17.10 17.07 12.71
C LEU A 122 -16.11 16.06 13.34
N PRO A 123 -14.90 16.43 13.82
CA PRO A 123 -13.99 15.45 14.38
C PRO A 123 -14.60 14.71 15.58
N ALA A 124 -15.24 15.42 16.51
CA ALA A 124 -15.86 14.80 17.66
C ALA A 124 -16.98 13.80 17.26
N LEU A 125 -17.75 14.11 16.22
CA LEU A 125 -18.81 13.24 15.71
C LEU A 125 -18.23 12.01 15.01
N LEU A 126 -17.29 12.21 14.09
CA LEU A 126 -16.70 11.15 13.29
C LEU A 126 -15.92 10.16 14.17
N PHE A 127 -15.14 10.67 15.13
CA PHE A 127 -14.32 9.86 16.04
C PHE A 127 -15.07 9.37 17.29
N ALA A 128 -16.39 9.53 17.35
CA ALA A 128 -17.22 8.77 18.27
C ALA A 128 -17.34 7.29 17.85
N GLU A 129 -17.23 7.01 16.54
CA GLU A 129 -17.29 5.67 15.96
C GLU A 129 -15.94 5.21 15.36
N LEU A 130 -14.95 6.10 15.23
CA LEU A 130 -13.62 5.80 14.73
C LEU A 130 -12.54 6.02 15.80
N SER A 131 -11.54 5.15 15.87
CA SER A 131 -10.44 5.24 16.83
C SER A 131 -9.14 4.65 16.26
N GLY A 132 -8.02 5.01 16.89
CA GLY A 132 -6.73 4.40 16.66
C GLY A 132 -6.68 2.95 17.15
N ASP A 133 -6.21 2.03 16.31
CA ASP A 133 -5.95 0.64 16.72
C ASP A 133 -4.66 0.57 17.55
N ARG A 134 -4.81 0.47 18.88
CA ARG A 134 -3.68 0.39 19.82
C ARG A 134 -3.31 -1.05 20.17
N GLU A 135 -4.24 -1.98 19.97
CA GLU A 135 -4.05 -3.40 20.31
C GLU A 135 -3.29 -4.11 19.20
N ASP A 136 -3.68 -3.88 17.94
CA ASP A 136 -3.00 -4.41 16.77
C ASP A 136 -2.60 -3.28 15.81
N TYR A 137 -1.70 -2.42 16.30
CA TYR A 137 -1.20 -1.25 15.55
C TYR A 137 -0.65 -1.62 14.17
N TYR A 138 -0.08 -2.83 14.04
CA TYR A 138 0.59 -3.29 12.83
C TYR A 138 -0.28 -4.20 11.96
N ALA A 139 -1.60 -4.23 12.18
CA ALA A 139 -2.55 -4.88 11.30
C ALA A 139 -2.60 -4.16 9.93
N PRO A 140 -2.44 -4.86 8.78
CA PRO A 140 -2.55 -4.24 7.46
C PRO A 140 -3.93 -3.61 7.21
N GLU A 141 -4.99 -4.12 7.85
CA GLU A 141 -6.37 -3.60 7.81
C GLU A 141 -6.44 -2.12 8.20
N ASN A 142 -5.53 -1.66 9.07
CA ASN A 142 -5.48 -0.27 9.52
C ASN A 142 -5.07 0.70 8.41
N SER A 143 -4.55 0.20 7.29
CA SER A 143 -4.12 0.98 6.11
C SER A 143 -5.13 0.96 4.95
N TYR A 144 -6.19 0.16 5.02
CA TYR A 144 -7.24 0.10 3.99
C TYR A 144 -8.51 0.79 4.46
N LEU A 145 -8.85 1.94 3.86
CA LEU A 145 -9.97 2.76 4.32
C LEU A 145 -11.29 1.99 4.38
N SER A 146 -11.56 1.09 3.44
CA SER A 146 -12.75 0.25 3.48
C SER A 146 -12.87 -0.58 4.77
N ARG A 147 -11.75 -1.09 5.30
CA ARG A 147 -11.72 -1.84 6.57
C ARG A 147 -11.73 -0.91 7.78
N VAL A 148 -11.12 0.26 7.68
CA VAL A 148 -11.18 1.29 8.74
C VAL A 148 -12.61 1.76 8.96
N LEU A 149 -13.34 2.03 7.87
CA LEU A 149 -14.75 2.44 7.90
C LEU A 149 -15.69 1.33 8.37
N GLU A 150 -15.32 0.06 8.20
CA GLU A 150 -16.11 -1.10 8.66
C GLU A 150 -15.84 -1.44 10.13
N ARG A 151 -14.56 -1.45 10.55
CA ARG A 151 -14.14 -1.84 11.90
C ARG A 151 -14.20 -0.70 12.91
N GLY A 152 -14.20 0.55 12.46
CA GLY A 152 -14.02 1.72 13.31
C GLY A 152 -12.58 1.89 13.84
N LEU A 153 -11.62 1.12 13.32
CA LEU A 153 -10.24 1.09 13.80
C LEU A 153 -9.26 1.34 12.66
N GLY A 154 -8.29 2.22 12.87
CA GLY A 154 -7.29 2.53 11.84
C GLY A 154 -5.98 3.07 12.39
N ASN A 155 -5.04 3.31 11.47
CA ASN A 155 -3.78 4.00 11.79
C ASN A 155 -3.96 5.53 11.62
N PRO A 156 -3.01 6.36 12.11
CA PRO A 156 -3.15 7.81 12.05
C PRO A 156 -3.41 8.36 10.64
N ILE A 157 -2.76 7.78 9.62
CA ILE A 157 -2.84 8.25 8.23
C ILE A 157 -4.20 7.92 7.62
N SER A 158 -4.68 6.71 7.83
CA SER A 158 -5.99 6.28 7.36
C SER A 158 -7.11 7.09 8.01
N LEU A 159 -7.05 7.29 9.33
CA LEU A 159 -8.06 8.05 10.07
C LEU A 159 -8.09 9.53 9.65
N CYS A 160 -6.93 10.15 9.43
CA CYS A 160 -6.86 11.49 8.84
C CYS A 160 -7.42 11.50 7.41
N SER A 161 -7.13 10.48 6.59
CA SER A 161 -7.66 10.38 5.22
C SER A 161 -9.19 10.25 5.23
N VAL A 162 -9.77 9.50 6.17
CA VAL A 162 -11.23 9.42 6.33
C VAL A 162 -11.81 10.79 6.67
N LEU A 163 -11.25 11.50 7.65
CA LEU A 163 -11.71 12.85 8.00
C LEU A 163 -11.64 13.80 6.79
N MET A 164 -10.56 13.77 6.02
CA MET A 164 -10.41 14.59 4.81
C MET A 164 -11.48 14.26 3.76
N LEU A 165 -11.73 12.98 3.49
CA LEU A 165 -12.64 12.55 2.42
C LEU A 165 -14.12 12.67 2.80
N VAL A 166 -14.47 12.41 4.06
CA VAL A 166 -15.82 12.63 4.60
C VAL A 166 -16.07 14.13 4.77
N GLY A 167 -15.09 14.88 5.29
CA GLY A 167 -15.17 16.34 5.39
C GLY A 167 -15.43 16.98 4.03
N ALA A 168 -14.70 16.58 2.99
CA ALA A 168 -14.90 17.10 1.63
C ALA A 168 -16.34 16.89 1.11
N ARG A 169 -16.95 15.73 1.40
CA ARG A 169 -18.36 15.45 1.05
C ARG A 169 -19.35 16.36 1.78
N LEU A 170 -18.98 16.81 2.97
CA LEU A 170 -19.75 17.76 3.79
C LEU A 170 -19.37 19.23 3.52
N GLY A 171 -18.51 19.51 2.53
CA GLY A 171 -18.04 20.86 2.20
C GLY A 171 -17.01 21.43 3.18
N LEU A 172 -16.35 20.58 3.97
CA LEU A 172 -15.37 20.96 4.99
C LEU A 172 -13.95 20.60 4.53
N ASP A 173 -13.07 21.60 4.42
CA ASP A 173 -11.69 21.45 3.93
C ASP A 173 -10.72 21.09 5.07
N TYR A 174 -10.47 19.80 5.24
CA TYR A 174 -9.37 19.28 6.05
C TYR A 174 -8.20 18.87 5.17
N ARG A 175 -6.99 19.06 5.69
CA ARG A 175 -5.74 18.81 4.99
C ARG A 175 -4.83 17.90 5.82
N GLY A 176 -3.99 17.10 5.17
CA GLY A 176 -2.99 16.30 5.88
C GLY A 176 -1.88 17.19 6.44
N CYS A 177 -1.36 16.86 7.62
CA CYS A 177 -0.23 17.52 8.26
C CYS A 177 0.77 16.47 8.72
N SER A 178 1.94 16.46 8.08
CA SER A 178 3.05 15.62 8.50
C SER A 178 3.85 16.30 9.60
N PHE A 179 3.84 15.68 10.78
CA PHE A 179 4.59 16.15 11.93
C PHE A 179 5.58 15.05 12.37
N PRO A 180 6.79 15.39 12.87
CA PRO A 180 7.73 14.37 13.34
C PRO A 180 7.09 13.38 14.32
N GLY A 181 7.19 12.08 14.03
CA GLY A 181 6.56 11.02 14.83
C GLY A 181 5.05 10.86 14.66
N HIS A 182 4.36 11.79 13.98
CA HIS A 182 2.90 11.83 13.90
C HIS A 182 2.38 12.06 12.46
N PHE A 183 1.09 11.81 12.25
CA PHE A 183 0.35 12.33 11.10
C PHE A 183 -0.99 12.81 11.63
N LEU A 184 -1.26 14.09 11.40
CA LEU A 184 -2.43 14.81 11.89
C LEU A 184 -3.22 15.31 10.69
N ALA A 185 -4.48 15.69 10.90
CA ALA A 185 -5.18 16.55 9.98
C ALA A 185 -5.09 18.00 10.45
N SER A 186 -5.32 18.95 9.55
CA SER A 186 -5.35 20.37 9.84
C SER A 186 -6.49 21.05 9.10
N PHE A 187 -6.96 22.16 9.66
CA PHE A 187 -7.92 23.04 8.99
C PHE A 187 -7.69 24.49 9.43
N ARG A 188 -8.35 25.41 8.74
CA ARG A 188 -8.38 26.83 9.08
C ARG A 188 -9.74 27.42 8.76
N GLU A 189 -10.31 28.15 9.70
CA GLU A 189 -11.54 28.93 9.49
C GLU A 189 -11.19 30.36 9.06
N GLY A 190 -11.53 30.74 7.82
CA GLY A 190 -11.24 32.07 7.29
C GLY A 190 -9.75 32.45 7.38
N GLU A 191 -9.46 33.60 7.97
CA GLU A 191 -8.10 34.09 8.26
C GLU A 191 -7.60 33.69 9.65
N GLY A 192 -8.28 32.76 10.33
CA GLY A 192 -7.91 32.29 11.66
C GLY A 192 -6.60 31.49 11.71
N GLU A 193 -6.20 31.11 12.91
CA GLU A 193 -5.05 30.24 13.14
C GLU A 193 -5.32 28.81 12.63
N VAL A 194 -4.24 28.12 12.24
CA VAL A 194 -4.33 26.71 11.86
C VAL A 194 -4.61 25.88 13.11
N ARG A 195 -5.64 25.03 13.02
CA ARG A 195 -5.95 24.02 14.03
C ARG A 195 -5.56 22.64 13.51
N LEU A 196 -5.13 21.79 14.42
CA LEU A 196 -4.74 20.42 14.15
C LEU A 196 -5.78 19.46 14.75
N VAL A 197 -5.92 18.29 14.15
CA VAL A 197 -6.81 17.22 14.59
C VAL A 197 -6.00 15.94 14.76
N ASP A 198 -5.99 15.42 15.98
CA ASP A 198 -5.39 14.13 16.30
C ASP A 198 -6.42 13.02 16.11
N CYS A 199 -6.55 12.59 14.86
CA CYS A 199 -7.50 11.56 14.44
C CYS A 199 -7.24 10.20 15.10
N PHE A 200 -5.99 9.90 15.47
CA PHE A 200 -5.67 8.65 16.15
C PHE A 200 -6.12 8.64 17.61
N ASN A 201 -6.14 9.80 18.26
CA ASN A 201 -6.56 9.97 19.64
C ASN A 201 -7.96 10.60 19.74
N GLY A 202 -8.92 10.06 18.98
CA GLY A 202 -10.34 10.40 19.12
C GLY A 202 -10.74 11.74 18.53
N GLY A 203 -10.02 12.23 17.50
CA GLY A 203 -10.37 13.48 16.83
C GLY A 203 -10.11 14.73 17.67
N ARG A 204 -9.22 14.65 18.67
CA ARG A 204 -8.92 15.76 19.58
C ARG A 204 -8.41 16.97 18.80
N LEU A 205 -9.05 18.11 18.98
CA LEU A 205 -8.59 19.39 18.46
C LEU A 205 -7.36 19.87 19.22
N LEU A 206 -6.38 20.36 18.47
CA LEU A 206 -5.08 20.81 18.96
C LEU A 206 -4.75 22.16 18.35
N ASP A 207 -4.04 23.00 19.10
CA ASP A 207 -3.50 24.25 18.58
C ASP A 207 -2.17 24.01 17.86
N ALA A 208 -1.81 24.89 16.94
CA ALA A 208 -0.56 24.80 16.15
C ALA A 208 0.73 24.79 16.99
N ASN A 209 0.68 25.23 18.25
CA ASN A 209 1.85 25.18 19.14
C ASN A 209 2.11 23.77 19.68
N LEU A 210 1.13 22.85 19.59
CA LEU A 210 1.12 21.49 20.13
C LEU A 210 1.50 21.38 21.62
N THR A 211 1.14 20.26 22.25
CA THR A 211 1.59 20.01 23.63
C THR A 211 3.07 19.59 23.64
N PRO A 212 3.81 19.76 24.76
CA PRO A 212 5.19 19.27 24.88
C PRO A 212 5.37 17.80 24.47
N GLU A 213 4.37 16.96 24.77
CA GLU A 213 4.38 15.53 24.43
C GLU A 213 4.34 15.29 22.92
N LEU A 214 3.64 16.15 22.16
CA LEU A 214 3.49 16.01 20.70
C LEU A 214 4.59 16.74 19.92
N ARG A 215 5.09 17.88 20.42
CA ARG A 215 6.17 18.63 19.73
C ARG A 215 7.56 18.13 20.07
N GLY A 216 7.73 17.41 21.19
CA GLY A 216 9.04 17.04 21.72
C GLY A 216 9.93 18.27 21.94
N ASP A 217 11.17 18.21 21.46
CA ASP A 217 12.16 19.27 21.61
C ASP A 217 12.05 20.39 20.55
N LEU A 218 11.06 20.32 19.65
CA LEU A 218 10.92 21.32 18.58
C LEU A 218 10.53 22.70 19.13
N PRO A 219 11.18 23.79 18.67
CA PRO A 219 10.75 25.15 18.99
C PRO A 219 9.33 25.44 18.50
N GLN A 220 8.58 26.26 19.22
CA GLN A 220 7.19 26.59 18.87
C GLN A 220 7.04 27.22 17.47
N THR A 221 8.02 28.00 17.03
CA THR A 221 8.05 28.59 15.68
C THR A 221 8.07 27.50 14.62
N THR A 222 8.97 26.52 14.75
CA THR A 222 9.06 25.36 13.87
C THR A 222 7.80 24.50 13.93
N THR A 223 7.20 24.33 15.11
CA THR A 223 5.92 23.61 15.25
C THR A 223 4.82 24.27 14.43
N ARG A 224 4.68 25.60 14.51
CA ARG A 224 3.67 26.36 13.76
C ARG A 224 3.90 26.28 12.25
N GLU A 225 5.14 26.38 11.81
CA GLU A 225 5.51 26.24 10.40
C GLU A 225 5.15 24.86 9.85
N LEU A 226 5.44 23.79 10.61
CA LEU A 226 5.06 22.43 10.26
C LEU A 226 3.54 22.25 10.24
N ALA A 227 2.83 22.78 11.24
CA ALA A 227 1.37 22.72 11.32
C ALA A 227 0.69 23.42 10.13
N ALA A 228 1.26 24.53 9.65
CA ALA A 228 0.75 25.26 8.50
C ALA A 228 1.07 24.58 7.15
N LYS A 229 2.01 23.64 7.13
CA LYS A 229 2.41 22.94 5.91
C LYS A 229 1.45 21.80 5.59
N VAL A 230 0.76 21.93 4.46
CA VAL A 230 -0.09 20.88 3.91
C VAL A 230 0.77 19.74 3.37
N ALA A 231 0.49 18.51 3.82
CA ALA A 231 1.08 17.30 3.28
C ALA A 231 0.51 17.03 1.86
N PRO A 232 1.35 16.97 0.81
CA PRO A 232 0.91 16.58 -0.53
C PRO A 232 0.37 15.15 -0.54
N VAL A 233 -0.54 14.85 -1.47
CA VAL A 233 -1.15 13.51 -1.59
C VAL A 233 -0.10 12.43 -1.82
N GLU A 234 0.96 12.73 -2.57
CA GLU A 234 2.10 11.84 -2.80
C GLU A 234 2.83 11.48 -1.52
N GLU A 235 2.95 12.43 -0.60
CA GLU A 235 3.57 12.19 0.70
C GLU A 235 2.69 11.27 1.55
N ILE A 236 1.37 11.52 1.57
CA ILE A 236 0.38 10.67 2.24
C ILE A 236 0.45 9.24 1.66
N ALA A 237 0.40 9.11 0.34
CA ALA A 237 0.47 7.84 -0.38
C ALA A 237 1.76 7.07 -0.07
N ALA A 238 2.92 7.76 -0.08
CA ALA A 238 4.19 7.14 0.27
C ALA A 238 4.24 6.67 1.73
N ARG A 239 3.56 7.36 2.66
CA ARG A 239 3.45 6.89 4.06
C ARG A 239 2.51 5.68 4.17
N VAL A 240 1.38 5.66 3.45
CA VAL A 240 0.47 4.50 3.41
C VAL A 240 1.18 3.26 2.84
N LEU A 241 1.88 3.40 1.71
CA LEU A 241 2.62 2.29 1.10
C LEU A 241 3.74 1.77 2.01
N ARG A 242 4.47 2.65 2.69
CA ARG A 242 5.49 2.25 3.69
C ARG A 242 4.88 1.50 4.87
N ASN A 243 3.71 1.93 5.35
CA ASN A 243 3.01 1.22 6.41
C ASN A 243 2.61 -0.18 5.93
N LEU A 244 1.99 -0.30 4.75
CA LEU A 244 1.59 -1.59 4.17
C LEU A 244 2.79 -2.52 3.93
N GLU A 245 3.87 -2.01 3.35
CA GLU A 245 5.11 -2.78 3.18
C GLU A 245 5.61 -3.30 4.54
N ALA A 246 5.73 -2.44 5.54
CA ALA A 246 6.22 -2.82 6.86
C ALA A 246 5.33 -3.83 7.58
N THR A 247 4.00 -3.69 7.49
CA THR A 247 3.06 -4.66 8.08
C THR A 247 3.15 -6.02 7.39
N TYR A 248 3.27 -6.06 6.06
CA TYR A 248 3.40 -7.32 5.32
C TYR A 248 4.79 -7.97 5.41
N VAL A 249 5.86 -7.19 5.63
CA VAL A 249 7.16 -7.74 6.02
C VAL A 249 7.05 -8.43 7.38
N ARG A 250 6.37 -7.80 8.34
CA ARG A 250 6.19 -8.35 9.70
C ARG A 250 5.31 -9.59 9.73
N SER A 251 4.25 -9.64 8.93
CA SER A 251 3.38 -10.83 8.80
C SER A 251 3.94 -11.89 7.83
N GLU A 252 5.17 -11.69 7.34
CA GLU A 252 5.89 -12.60 6.44
C GLU A 252 5.19 -12.84 5.09
N ASN A 253 4.23 -11.99 4.70
CA ASN A 253 3.59 -12.03 3.39
C ASN A 253 4.46 -11.30 2.35
N ARG A 254 5.48 -12.01 1.86
CA ARG A 254 6.46 -11.48 0.90
C ARG A 254 5.82 -10.97 -0.39
N ALA A 255 4.80 -11.66 -0.88
CA ALA A 255 4.14 -11.31 -2.14
C ALA A 255 3.50 -9.90 -2.10
N TYR A 256 2.98 -9.51 -0.93
CA TYR A 256 2.37 -8.21 -0.70
C TYR A 256 3.41 -7.16 -0.31
N ALA A 257 4.38 -7.52 0.54
CA ALA A 257 5.50 -6.64 0.87
C ALA A 257 6.24 -6.17 -0.40
N CYS A 258 6.59 -7.10 -1.30
CA CYS A 258 7.23 -6.77 -2.58
C CYS A 258 6.34 -5.89 -3.48
N LEU A 259 5.03 -6.12 -3.49
CA LEU A 259 4.09 -5.30 -4.27
C LEU A 259 4.08 -3.85 -3.78
N PHE A 260 3.92 -3.61 -2.47
CA PHE A 260 3.85 -2.25 -1.95
C PHE A 260 5.21 -1.54 -1.97
N TYR A 261 6.30 -2.30 -1.81
CA TYR A 261 7.66 -1.79 -2.06
C TYR A 261 7.83 -1.30 -3.51
N PHE A 262 7.37 -2.11 -4.47
CA PHE A 262 7.38 -1.76 -5.89
C PHE A 262 6.58 -0.48 -6.17
N LEU A 263 5.34 -0.39 -5.68
CA LEU A 263 4.51 0.80 -5.85
C LEU A 263 5.12 2.06 -5.21
N LEU A 264 5.82 1.89 -4.08
CA LEU A 264 6.53 2.99 -3.43
C LEU A 264 7.70 3.49 -4.28
N LYS A 265 8.50 2.57 -4.84
CA LYS A 265 9.61 2.90 -5.74
C LYS A 265 9.10 3.64 -6.99
N ASP A 266 8.01 3.15 -7.58
CA ASP A 266 7.38 3.80 -8.73
C ASP A 266 6.89 5.23 -8.39
N LEU A 267 6.21 5.38 -7.25
CA LEU A 267 5.73 6.68 -6.78
C LEU A 267 6.87 7.70 -6.63
N VAL A 268 7.95 7.29 -5.97
CA VAL A 268 9.12 8.14 -5.73
C VAL A 268 9.80 8.51 -7.04
N ALA A 269 10.07 7.53 -7.91
CA ALA A 269 10.77 7.79 -9.16
C ALA A 269 9.98 8.75 -10.09
N ARG A 270 8.65 8.58 -10.17
CA ARG A 270 7.78 9.52 -10.90
C ARG A 270 7.73 10.91 -10.27
N GLY A 271 7.88 11.00 -8.95
CA GLY A 271 8.01 12.28 -8.23
C GLY A 271 9.27 13.04 -8.63
N SER A 272 10.34 12.33 -8.96
CA SER A 272 11.59 12.89 -9.49
C SER A 272 11.60 13.10 -11.01
N GLY A 273 10.47 12.94 -11.70
CA GLY A 273 10.36 13.15 -13.15
C GLY A 273 10.59 11.90 -14.01
N LEU A 274 10.95 10.77 -13.43
CA LEU A 274 11.29 9.56 -14.17
C LEU A 274 10.04 8.72 -14.52
N GLY A 275 10.03 8.10 -15.70
CA GLY A 275 9.03 7.09 -16.07
C GLY A 275 7.58 7.58 -16.23
N GLN A 276 7.31 8.90 -16.26
CA GLN A 276 5.95 9.46 -16.21
C GLN A 276 4.99 8.93 -17.28
N SER A 277 5.47 8.69 -18.50
CA SER A 277 4.68 8.18 -19.63
C SER A 277 4.74 6.66 -19.81
N LEU A 278 5.58 5.97 -19.03
CA LEU A 278 5.80 4.53 -19.18
C LEU A 278 4.75 3.72 -18.43
N PRO A 279 4.29 2.59 -19.00
CA PRO A 279 3.44 1.66 -18.28
C PRO A 279 4.19 1.07 -17.08
N VAL A 280 3.44 0.81 -16.02
CA VAL A 280 3.98 0.25 -14.78
C VAL A 280 3.93 -1.27 -14.89
N ARG A 281 5.10 -1.92 -14.78
CA ARG A 281 5.25 -3.37 -14.77
C ARG A 281 6.11 -3.78 -13.60
N GLU A 282 5.73 -4.88 -12.94
CA GLU A 282 6.57 -5.47 -11.89
C GLU A 282 7.94 -5.92 -12.44
N PRO A 283 9.03 -5.67 -11.69
CA PRO A 283 10.34 -6.25 -11.97
C PRO A 283 10.27 -7.77 -11.95
N LEU A 284 10.99 -8.43 -12.84
CA LEU A 284 11.07 -9.90 -12.91
C LEU A 284 11.73 -10.51 -11.68
N PHE A 285 12.65 -9.80 -11.06
CA PHE A 285 13.36 -10.25 -9.87
C PHE A 285 13.01 -9.38 -8.67
N THR A 286 12.99 -9.98 -7.50
CA THR A 286 12.69 -9.31 -6.24
C THR A 286 13.87 -9.43 -5.29
N PRO A 287 14.08 -8.43 -4.40
CA PRO A 287 15.09 -8.52 -3.37
C PRO A 287 15.00 -9.82 -2.57
N GLY A 288 16.14 -10.49 -2.44
CA GLY A 288 16.29 -11.78 -1.79
C GLY A 288 16.34 -12.97 -2.75
N GLN A 289 15.94 -12.82 -4.01
CA GLN A 289 16.11 -13.88 -5.00
C GLN A 289 17.57 -14.02 -5.41
N VAL A 290 17.99 -15.26 -5.60
CA VAL A 290 19.32 -15.59 -6.11
C VAL A 290 19.27 -15.65 -7.62
N VAL A 291 20.22 -14.96 -8.26
CA VAL A 291 20.28 -14.80 -9.71
C VAL A 291 21.68 -15.11 -10.22
N ARG A 292 21.75 -15.49 -11.49
CA ARG A 292 23.00 -15.64 -12.24
C ARG A 292 23.01 -14.68 -13.40
N HIS A 293 24.18 -14.11 -13.68
CA HIS A 293 24.36 -13.33 -14.90
C HIS A 293 24.50 -14.26 -16.10
N ARG A 294 23.76 -14.00 -17.18
CA ARG A 294 23.71 -14.86 -18.39
C ARG A 294 25.04 -14.96 -19.15
N LYS A 295 25.80 -13.86 -19.24
CA LYS A 295 27.10 -13.78 -19.94
C LYS A 295 28.33 -13.79 -19.04
N LYS A 296 28.25 -13.25 -17.82
CA LYS A 296 29.38 -13.17 -16.88
C LYS A 296 29.29 -14.35 -15.91
N ALA A 297 30.44 -14.92 -15.56
CA ALA A 297 30.53 -16.08 -14.67
C ALA A 297 30.37 -15.70 -13.19
N TYR A 298 29.21 -15.14 -12.82
CA TYR A 298 28.89 -14.89 -11.41
C TYR A 298 27.41 -15.15 -11.10
N ARG A 299 27.17 -15.53 -9.85
CA ARG A 299 25.85 -15.58 -9.21
C ARG A 299 25.83 -14.67 -7.98
N GLY A 300 24.66 -14.29 -7.52
CA GLY A 300 24.52 -13.41 -6.36
C GLY A 300 23.08 -13.23 -5.93
N VAL A 301 22.88 -12.52 -4.84
CA VAL A 301 21.53 -12.21 -4.32
C VAL A 301 21.16 -10.77 -4.65
N VAL A 302 19.95 -10.57 -5.19
CA VAL A 302 19.38 -9.24 -5.44
C VAL A 302 19.11 -8.55 -4.11
N ILE A 303 19.63 -7.34 -3.90
CA ILE A 303 19.39 -6.56 -2.67
C ILE A 303 18.46 -5.37 -2.87
N ASP A 304 18.45 -4.79 -4.06
CA ASP A 304 17.58 -3.67 -4.44
C ASP A 304 17.53 -3.56 -5.98
N TYR A 305 16.63 -2.72 -6.47
CA TYR A 305 16.58 -2.27 -7.86
C TYR A 305 16.15 -0.80 -7.95
N ASP A 306 16.56 -0.16 -9.04
CA ASP A 306 16.04 1.12 -9.51
C ASP A 306 15.15 0.86 -10.73
N LEU A 307 13.89 1.32 -10.70
CA LEU A 307 12.88 1.01 -11.72
C LEU A 307 13.13 1.73 -13.05
N TYR A 308 13.63 2.96 -12.96
CA TYR A 308 13.89 3.83 -14.08
C TYR A 308 15.32 4.30 -13.97
N SER A 309 16.07 4.14 -15.05
CA SER A 309 17.43 4.65 -15.16
C SER A 309 17.41 6.10 -15.67
N GLU A 310 18.35 6.92 -15.21
CA GLU A 310 18.69 8.18 -15.87
C GLU A 310 19.51 7.96 -17.15
N ASP A 311 20.03 6.75 -17.35
CA ASP A 311 20.74 6.35 -18.56
C ASP A 311 19.76 6.21 -19.73
N GLU A 312 19.94 7.08 -20.72
CA GLU A 312 19.12 7.12 -21.95
C GLU A 312 19.22 5.83 -22.78
N GLU A 313 20.28 5.04 -22.63
CA GLU A 313 20.43 3.77 -23.36
C GLU A 313 19.56 2.65 -22.78
N LEU A 314 19.20 2.72 -21.49
CA LEU A 314 18.43 1.70 -20.78
C LEU A 314 17.29 2.31 -19.93
N PRO A 315 16.40 3.19 -20.45
CA PRO A 315 15.48 3.94 -19.60
C PRO A 315 14.33 3.09 -19.02
N HIS A 316 14.19 1.85 -19.49
CA HIS A 316 12.99 1.02 -19.28
C HIS A 316 13.26 -0.29 -18.56
N LEU A 317 14.52 -0.67 -18.39
CA LEU A 317 14.88 -1.93 -17.72
C LEU A 317 15.24 -1.64 -16.28
N PRO A 318 14.64 -2.35 -15.31
CA PRO A 318 15.07 -2.26 -13.92
C PRO A 318 16.57 -2.58 -13.81
N LEU A 319 17.30 -1.72 -13.11
CA LEU A 319 18.71 -1.92 -12.81
C LEU A 319 18.84 -2.52 -11.40
N TYR A 320 19.28 -3.77 -11.32
CA TYR A 320 19.37 -4.53 -10.09
C TYR A 320 20.75 -4.37 -9.45
N ARG A 321 20.78 -4.27 -8.11
CA ARG A 321 21.98 -4.34 -7.28
C ARG A 321 22.12 -5.73 -6.69
N ILE A 322 23.27 -6.36 -6.87
CA ILE A 322 23.49 -7.79 -6.59
C ILE A 322 24.75 -7.97 -5.73
N LEU A 323 24.61 -8.65 -4.59
CA LEU A 323 25.77 -9.09 -3.82
C LEU A 323 26.38 -10.33 -4.48
N VAL A 324 27.61 -10.24 -4.97
CA VAL A 324 28.25 -11.30 -5.76
C VAL A 324 28.78 -12.42 -4.86
N HIS A 325 28.41 -13.67 -5.14
CA HIS A 325 28.86 -14.83 -4.37
C HIS A 325 30.40 -14.97 -4.41
N GLY A 326 31.02 -15.11 -3.25
CA GLY A 326 32.47 -15.30 -3.10
C GLY A 326 33.31 -14.05 -3.39
N SER A 327 32.68 -12.89 -3.57
CA SER A 327 33.32 -11.62 -3.89
C SER A 327 32.84 -10.53 -2.92
N PRO A 328 33.66 -9.51 -2.60
CA PRO A 328 33.20 -8.35 -1.83
C PRO A 328 32.44 -7.32 -2.69
N GLN A 329 32.28 -7.58 -4.00
CA GLN A 329 31.69 -6.62 -4.92
C GLN A 329 30.15 -6.65 -4.89
N VAL A 330 29.57 -5.47 -5.01
CA VAL A 330 28.16 -5.28 -5.40
C VAL A 330 28.14 -4.98 -6.90
N ALA A 331 27.49 -5.84 -7.68
CA ALA A 331 27.33 -5.66 -9.12
C ALA A 331 26.00 -4.97 -9.44
N SER A 332 25.99 -4.22 -10.54
CA SER A 332 24.78 -3.72 -11.18
C SER A 332 24.53 -4.47 -12.48
N ALA A 333 23.29 -4.89 -12.72
CA ALA A 333 22.88 -5.58 -13.93
C ALA A 333 21.43 -5.24 -14.28
N ASP A 334 21.14 -5.04 -15.57
CA ASP A 334 19.77 -4.89 -16.03
C ASP A 334 19.03 -6.23 -16.07
N GLU A 335 17.70 -6.16 -16.07
CA GLU A 335 16.81 -7.33 -16.08
C GLU A 335 17.14 -8.38 -17.16
N SER A 336 17.54 -7.95 -18.37
CA SER A 336 17.80 -8.87 -19.49
C SER A 336 19.06 -9.71 -19.29
N GLN A 337 19.97 -9.26 -18.42
CA GLN A 337 21.25 -9.90 -18.13
C GLN A 337 21.14 -11.02 -17.11
N LEU A 338 19.99 -11.17 -16.46
CA LEU A 338 19.79 -12.04 -15.30
C LEU A 338 18.85 -13.20 -15.61
N GLU A 339 19.04 -14.28 -14.85
CA GLU A 339 18.13 -15.42 -14.75
C GLU A 339 18.10 -15.93 -13.32
N LEU A 340 17.00 -16.60 -12.94
CA LEU A 340 16.89 -17.22 -11.62
C LEU A 340 17.95 -18.31 -11.48
N ASP A 341 18.59 -18.33 -10.32
CA ASP A 341 19.55 -19.36 -9.94
C ASP A 341 18.94 -20.15 -8.77
N ASP A 342 18.73 -21.44 -9.00
CA ASP A 342 18.20 -22.41 -8.03
C ASP A 342 19.25 -22.88 -7.02
N GLY A 343 20.47 -22.33 -7.10
CA GLY A 343 21.53 -22.66 -6.17
C GLY A 343 21.25 -22.14 -4.75
N GLY A 344 21.91 -22.74 -3.77
CA GLY A 344 21.78 -22.36 -2.35
C GLY A 344 22.44 -21.02 -1.99
N LEU A 345 22.84 -20.89 -0.72
CA LEU A 345 23.30 -19.65 -0.10
C LEU A 345 24.37 -18.87 -0.90
N VAL A 346 24.29 -17.55 -0.82
CA VAL A 346 25.27 -16.58 -1.32
C VAL A 346 26.28 -16.24 -0.22
N ALA A 347 27.56 -16.48 -0.48
CA ALA A 347 28.65 -16.12 0.42
C ALA A 347 29.09 -14.67 0.14
N HIS A 348 28.57 -13.71 0.90
CA HIS A 348 28.96 -12.30 0.81
C HIS A 348 28.83 -11.63 2.18
N GLN A 349 29.81 -10.79 2.56
CA GLN A 349 29.94 -10.23 3.91
C GLN A 349 28.72 -9.38 4.34
N LEU A 350 28.10 -8.71 3.37
CA LEU A 350 26.93 -7.84 3.60
C LEU A 350 25.59 -8.58 3.67
N VAL A 351 25.49 -9.89 3.42
CA VAL A 351 24.19 -10.61 3.39
C VAL A 351 23.39 -10.40 4.68
N GLY A 352 24.05 -10.50 5.84
CA GLY A 352 23.40 -10.30 7.15
C GLY A 352 22.95 -8.86 7.43
N LEU A 353 23.42 -7.88 6.64
CA LEU A 353 22.92 -6.49 6.74
C LEU A 353 21.57 -6.33 6.06
N PHE A 354 21.26 -7.13 5.03
CA PHE A 354 20.03 -7.03 4.24
C PHE A 354 19.00 -8.08 4.60
N PHE A 355 19.44 -9.28 4.99
CA PHE A 355 18.59 -10.45 5.13
C PHE A 355 18.74 -11.07 6.52
N SER A 356 17.64 -11.63 7.01
CA SER A 356 17.57 -12.27 8.33
C SER A 356 17.76 -13.79 8.25
N ARG A 357 17.22 -14.43 7.20
CA ARG A 357 17.26 -15.88 6.98
C ARG A 357 17.11 -16.22 5.50
N PHE A 358 17.27 -17.51 5.16
CA PHE A 358 17.06 -18.07 3.81
C PHE A 358 16.02 -19.19 3.89
N GLU A 359 14.97 -19.10 3.10
CA GLU A 359 13.78 -19.97 3.19
C GLU A 359 13.11 -20.08 1.83
N ASP A 360 12.79 -21.31 1.41
CA ASP A 360 12.20 -21.67 0.12
C ASP A 360 12.96 -21.08 -1.09
N GLY A 361 14.29 -21.14 -1.04
CA GLY A 361 15.15 -20.66 -2.12
C GLY A 361 15.29 -19.13 -2.21
N VAL A 362 14.74 -18.38 -1.25
CA VAL A 362 14.76 -16.91 -1.25
C VAL A 362 15.18 -16.35 0.11
N TYR A 363 16.01 -15.31 0.10
CA TYR A 363 16.38 -14.60 1.32
C TYR A 363 15.24 -13.72 1.84
N VAL A 364 15.06 -13.71 3.16
CA VAL A 364 14.05 -12.88 3.83
C VAL A 364 14.66 -11.56 4.23
N ARG A 365 14.14 -10.46 3.68
CA ARG A 365 14.59 -9.11 4.01
C ARG A 365 14.42 -8.86 5.50
N ASN A 366 15.44 -8.30 6.13
CA ASN A 366 15.33 -7.89 7.53
C ASN A 366 14.62 -6.52 7.63
N SER A 367 14.28 -6.10 8.85
CA SER A 367 13.65 -4.80 9.12
C SER A 367 14.65 -3.65 9.29
N ARG A 368 15.94 -3.88 9.02
CA ARG A 368 16.97 -2.84 9.17
C ARG A 368 16.95 -1.93 7.95
N ARG A 369 16.76 -0.63 8.17
CA ARG A 369 16.92 0.36 7.11
C ARG A 369 18.38 0.41 6.67
N TRP A 370 18.60 0.41 5.37
CA TRP A 370 19.92 0.63 4.79
C TRP A 370 20.16 2.15 4.71
N GLU A 371 21.13 2.66 5.47
CA GLU A 371 21.54 4.08 5.45
C GLU A 371 22.53 4.42 4.32
N GLY A 372 22.79 3.49 3.39
CA GLY A 372 23.85 3.59 2.39
C GLY A 372 23.33 3.64 0.96
N ALA A 373 22.74 4.78 0.58
CA ALA A 373 22.76 5.30 -0.78
C ALA A 373 22.47 6.81 -0.70
N THR A 374 23.50 7.57 -0.35
CA THR A 374 23.59 8.98 -0.78
C THR A 374 23.78 9.04 -2.28
#